data_AF-B1BY59-F1
#
_entry.id   AF-B1BY59-F1
#
_cell.length_a   1.000
_cell.length_b   1.000
_cell.length_c   1.000
_cell.angle_alpha   90.00
_cell.angle_beta   90.00
_cell.angle_gamma   90.00
#
_symmetry.space_group_name_H-M   'P 1'
#
loop_
_entity.id
_entity.type
_entity.pdbx_description
1 polymer ?
#
loop_
_entity_poly.entity_id
_entity_poly.type
_entity_poly.pdbx_seq_one_letter_code
_entity_poly.pdbx_strand_id
1 'polypeptide(L)'
;MKSGTRENVFCINTIPVDIDYKKKKAFKDLQPFQVIQLIEEEYFDKRIPTPTLIEYGNQIRLIYCIETCYAPKNRNNLKVLCRRVSEVFANELKDYGAEKQNIESYMRVPNSINSKNGAIVKLIKCDNAITYTLREIQELWLDELPKWYKRKKGRVKANNKVVKLHNVFTLNSNRLRDLEKIQEYINSTGEMDYRSRLCFLYRNFYLVKEKYQKGALTEEDYKQAEKEMLKFNNNFKEPYRNHVIEVSTRSVNHTQYLYKNETLVNYLELTWEKCEELGLESIYKPKSREERNKDYYKKNDKKLIENEKAKYKNKLKAQGKLTKKEAVSQRRAKIKDLLAEGLTQKDIYILLNISKRTCINDVKFLKEQGLV
;
A
#
# COMPACT_ATOMS: atom_id res chain seq x y z
N MET A 1 20.04 12.58 -25.43
CA MET A 1 19.05 12.28 -24.37
C MET A 1 19.68 11.32 -23.37
N LYS A 2 19.62 11.59 -22.06
CA LYS A 2 19.91 10.56 -21.05
C LYS A 2 18.90 9.43 -21.26
N SER A 3 19.35 8.17 -21.28
CA SER A 3 18.47 7.02 -21.50
C SER A 3 17.34 7.01 -20.46
N GLY A 4 16.10 6.84 -20.92
CA GLY A 4 14.95 6.67 -20.04
C GLY A 4 15.15 5.43 -19.17
N THR A 5 15.13 5.59 -17.86
CA THR A 5 15.16 4.45 -16.94
C THR A 5 13.74 4.09 -16.53
N ARG A 6 13.49 2.80 -16.28
CA ARG A 6 12.18 2.31 -15.83
C ARG A 6 11.64 3.05 -14.60
N GLU A 7 12.50 3.57 -13.73
CA GLU A 7 12.12 4.33 -12.53
C GLU A 7 11.53 5.71 -12.85
N ASN A 8 11.95 6.31 -13.96
CA ASN A 8 11.60 7.68 -14.37
C ASN A 8 10.44 7.76 -15.37
N VAL A 9 9.84 6.62 -15.74
CA VAL A 9 8.66 6.59 -16.61
C VAL A 9 7.48 7.29 -15.90
N PHE A 10 7.06 8.43 -16.44
CA PHE A 10 5.95 9.26 -15.94
C PHE A 10 4.59 8.80 -16.47
N CYS A 11 4.52 8.51 -17.77
CA CYS A 11 3.33 7.97 -18.44
C CYS A 11 3.72 6.92 -19.48
N ILE A 12 2.77 6.06 -19.83
CA ILE A 12 2.91 5.06 -20.89
C ILE A 12 1.76 5.29 -21.88
N ASN A 13 2.13 5.49 -23.15
CA ASN A 13 1.21 5.81 -24.24
C ASN A 13 1.28 4.76 -25.37
N THR A 14 2.29 3.91 -25.35
CA THR A 14 2.50 2.89 -26.38
C THR A 14 3.06 1.61 -25.78
N ILE A 15 2.67 0.46 -26.33
CA ILE A 15 3.25 -0.84 -26.04
C ILE A 15 3.88 -1.38 -27.33
N PRO A 16 5.22 -1.45 -27.45
CA PRO A 16 5.87 -1.99 -28.63
C PRO A 16 6.14 -3.50 -28.53
N VAL A 17 6.21 -4.16 -29.69
CA VAL A 17 6.69 -5.54 -29.88
C VAL A 17 7.64 -5.55 -31.08
N ASP A 18 8.87 -6.03 -30.89
CA ASP A 18 9.86 -6.12 -31.99
C ASP A 18 9.77 -7.48 -32.65
N ILE A 19 9.87 -7.51 -33.97
CA ILE A 19 9.83 -8.71 -34.80
C ILE A 19 11.09 -8.75 -35.65
N ASP A 20 12.00 -9.63 -35.26
CA ASP A 20 13.26 -9.86 -35.97
C ASP A 20 13.17 -11.11 -36.84
N TYR A 21 12.26 -11.06 -37.81
CA TYR A 21 11.91 -12.19 -38.68
C TYR A 21 13.11 -12.75 -39.45
N LYS A 22 14.15 -11.94 -39.69
CA LYS A 22 15.38 -12.37 -40.36
C LYS A 22 16.19 -13.40 -39.58
N LYS A 23 15.97 -13.53 -38.26
CA LYS A 23 16.54 -14.61 -37.45
C LYS A 23 15.96 -15.98 -37.83
N LYS A 24 14.82 -16.03 -38.52
CA LYS A 24 14.12 -17.26 -38.89
C LYS A 24 14.41 -17.60 -40.34
N LYS A 25 14.94 -18.81 -40.57
CA LYS A 25 15.32 -19.26 -41.92
C LYS A 25 14.17 -19.14 -42.93
N ALA A 26 12.94 -19.42 -42.50
CA ALA A 26 11.75 -19.38 -43.36
C ALA A 26 11.40 -17.98 -43.89
N PHE A 27 11.79 -16.92 -43.19
CA PHE A 27 11.39 -15.55 -43.52
C PHE A 27 12.58 -14.65 -43.90
N LYS A 28 13.81 -15.17 -43.86
CA LYS A 28 15.05 -14.39 -44.01
C LYS A 28 15.11 -13.56 -45.30
N ASP A 29 14.61 -14.13 -46.39
CA ASP A 29 14.68 -13.53 -47.73
C ASP A 29 13.41 -12.76 -48.11
N LEU A 30 12.41 -12.71 -47.21
CA LEU A 30 11.18 -11.95 -47.43
C LEU A 30 11.37 -10.46 -47.19
N GLN A 31 10.64 -9.67 -47.98
CA GLN A 31 10.53 -8.24 -47.74
C GLN A 31 9.65 -7.96 -46.51
N PRO A 32 9.93 -6.90 -45.74
CA PRO A 32 9.17 -6.59 -44.52
C PRO A 32 7.66 -6.51 -44.76
N PHE A 33 7.23 -5.96 -45.90
CA PHE A 33 5.82 -5.85 -46.27
C PHE A 33 5.13 -7.21 -46.43
N GLN A 34 5.81 -8.20 -47.03
CA GLN A 34 5.27 -9.55 -47.18
C GLN A 34 5.07 -10.22 -45.81
N VAL A 35 6.02 -10.01 -44.90
CA VAL A 35 5.91 -10.55 -43.52
C VAL A 35 4.79 -9.85 -42.76
N ILE A 36 4.58 -8.54 -42.95
CA ILE A 36 3.46 -7.82 -42.36
C ILE A 36 2.13 -8.40 -42.83
N GLN A 37 1.97 -8.66 -44.13
CA GLN A 37 0.75 -9.26 -44.69
C GLN A 37 0.45 -10.65 -44.11
N LEU A 38 1.47 -11.51 -43.97
CA LEU A 38 1.30 -12.83 -43.36
C LEU A 38 0.82 -12.73 -41.91
N ILE A 39 1.43 -11.82 -41.13
CA ILE A 39 1.03 -11.60 -39.73
C ILE A 39 -0.38 -11.02 -39.64
N GLU A 40 -0.72 -10.08 -40.53
CA GLU A 40 -2.04 -9.46 -40.62
C GLU A 40 -3.13 -10.50 -40.90
N GLU A 41 -2.92 -11.36 -41.88
CA GLU A 41 -3.89 -12.39 -42.25
C GLU A 41 -4.07 -13.45 -41.15
N GLU A 42 -3.00 -13.86 -40.46
CA GLU A 42 -3.05 -14.98 -39.52
C GLU A 42 -3.34 -14.58 -38.07
N TYR A 43 -2.88 -13.40 -37.63
CA TYR A 43 -2.83 -13.05 -36.20
C TYR A 43 -3.68 -11.85 -35.80
N PHE A 44 -3.78 -10.82 -36.66
CA PHE A 44 -4.50 -9.59 -36.30
C PHE A 44 -5.98 -9.86 -36.11
N ASP A 45 -6.53 -9.29 -35.03
CA ASP A 45 -7.89 -9.48 -34.51
C ASP A 45 -8.32 -10.95 -34.30
N LYS A 46 -7.37 -11.88 -34.33
CA LYS A 46 -7.56 -13.32 -34.09
C LYS A 46 -6.84 -13.79 -32.83
N ARG A 47 -5.54 -13.49 -32.74
CA ARG A 47 -4.65 -13.92 -31.64
C ARG A 47 -4.01 -12.74 -30.91
N ILE A 48 -3.82 -11.64 -31.63
CA ILE A 48 -3.37 -10.36 -31.09
C ILE A 48 -4.26 -9.25 -31.65
N PRO A 49 -4.41 -8.12 -30.95
CA PRO A 49 -5.12 -6.99 -31.53
C PRO A 49 -4.37 -6.47 -32.76
N THR A 50 -5.10 -5.83 -33.66
CA THR A 50 -4.50 -5.05 -34.74
C THR A 50 -3.62 -3.91 -34.15
N PRO A 51 -2.35 -3.79 -34.52
CA PRO A 51 -1.50 -2.69 -34.04
C PRO A 51 -2.00 -1.34 -34.57
N THR A 52 -1.83 -0.27 -33.80
CA THR A 52 -2.18 1.09 -34.29
C THR A 52 -1.20 1.54 -35.38
N LEU A 53 0.08 1.25 -35.18
CA LEU A 53 1.17 1.61 -36.09
C LEU A 53 2.12 0.43 -36.28
N ILE A 54 2.66 0.30 -37.48
CA ILE A 54 3.71 -0.67 -37.80
C ILE A 54 4.92 0.11 -38.32
N GLU A 55 5.99 0.11 -37.53
CA GLU A 55 7.29 0.62 -37.95
C GLU A 55 8.04 -0.50 -38.68
N TYR A 56 8.55 -0.24 -39.87
CA TYR A 56 9.32 -1.23 -40.61
C TYR A 56 10.50 -0.61 -41.37
N GLY A 57 11.53 -1.42 -41.57
CA GLY A 57 12.74 -1.08 -42.31
C GLY A 57 13.52 -2.36 -42.54
N ASN A 58 14.59 -2.59 -41.77
CA ASN A 58 15.25 -3.90 -41.75
C ASN A 58 14.56 -4.92 -40.83
N GLN A 59 13.81 -4.43 -39.84
CA GLN A 59 13.03 -5.19 -38.86
C GLN A 59 11.63 -4.60 -38.80
N ILE A 60 10.69 -5.31 -38.19
CA ILE A 60 9.31 -4.87 -38.01
C ILE A 60 9.09 -4.60 -36.52
N ARG A 61 8.34 -3.56 -36.19
CA ARG A 61 7.91 -3.24 -34.83
C ARG A 61 6.43 -2.91 -34.86
N LEU A 62 5.65 -3.71 -34.13
CA LEU A 62 4.23 -3.47 -33.91
C LEU A 62 4.08 -2.50 -32.73
N ILE A 63 3.25 -1.48 -32.89
CA ILE A 63 3.07 -0.41 -31.90
C ILE A 63 1.59 -0.27 -31.60
N TYR A 64 1.23 -0.58 -30.36
CA TYR A 64 -0.12 -0.44 -29.83
C TYR A 64 -0.22 0.89 -29.10
N CYS A 65 -0.93 1.86 -29.68
CA CYS A 65 -1.22 3.13 -29.01
C CYS A 65 -2.31 2.92 -27.97
N ILE A 66 -2.06 3.38 -26.75
CA ILE A 66 -3.00 3.31 -25.64
C ILE A 66 -3.34 4.70 -25.10
N GLU A 67 -4.51 4.84 -24.49
CA GLU A 67 -4.82 6.01 -23.67
C GLU A 67 -3.73 6.26 -22.63
N THR A 68 -3.42 7.53 -22.39
CA THR A 68 -2.30 7.94 -21.53
C THR A 68 -2.45 7.37 -20.12
N CYS A 69 -1.58 6.41 -19.78
CA CYS A 69 -1.56 5.77 -18.47
C CYS A 69 -0.48 6.39 -17.59
N TYR A 70 -0.87 7.14 -16.56
CA TYR A 70 0.07 7.73 -15.61
C TYR A 70 0.69 6.67 -14.69
N ALA A 71 2.02 6.67 -14.60
CA ALA A 71 2.82 5.69 -13.86
C ALA A 71 3.40 6.31 -12.56
N PRO A 72 2.63 6.37 -11.45
CA PRO A 72 3.14 6.96 -10.21
C PRO A 72 4.32 6.16 -9.65
N LYS A 73 5.33 6.86 -9.10
CA LYS A 73 6.60 6.29 -8.63
C LYS A 73 6.47 5.02 -7.77
N ASN A 74 5.39 4.93 -6.97
CA ASN A 74 5.16 3.84 -6.02
C ASN A 74 4.27 2.70 -6.54
N ARG A 75 3.77 2.75 -7.78
CA ARG A 75 2.90 1.69 -8.35
C ARG A 75 3.55 1.02 -9.55
N ASN A 76 4.17 -0.12 -9.30
CA ASN A 76 4.83 -0.91 -10.35
C ASN A 76 3.83 -1.75 -11.18
N ASN A 77 2.58 -1.90 -10.72
CA ASN A 77 1.58 -2.77 -11.35
C ASN A 77 1.32 -2.41 -12.82
N LEU A 78 1.24 -1.12 -13.14
CA LEU A 78 1.03 -0.64 -14.50
C LEU A 78 2.19 -1.08 -15.41
N LYS A 79 3.43 -0.84 -14.98
CA LYS A 79 4.65 -1.22 -15.71
C LYS A 79 4.73 -2.73 -15.92
N VAL A 80 4.32 -3.52 -14.92
CA VAL A 80 4.27 -4.98 -15.00
C VAL A 80 3.20 -5.44 -16.00
N LEU A 81 2.01 -4.82 -16.00
CA LEU A 81 0.93 -5.15 -16.91
C LEU A 81 1.32 -4.86 -18.37
N CYS A 82 1.81 -3.66 -18.68
CA CYS A 82 2.24 -3.32 -20.06
C CYS A 82 3.36 -4.25 -20.55
N ARG A 83 4.29 -4.64 -19.67
CA ARG A 83 5.32 -5.63 -20.00
C ARG A 83 4.73 -7.01 -20.29
N ARG A 84 3.74 -7.45 -19.50
CA ARG A 84 3.04 -8.72 -19.73
C ARG A 84 2.31 -8.71 -21.07
N VAL A 85 1.67 -7.59 -21.44
CA VAL A 85 1.04 -7.42 -22.75
C VAL A 85 2.04 -7.63 -23.88
N SER A 86 3.16 -6.89 -23.88
CA SER A 86 4.22 -7.04 -24.88
C SER A 86 4.77 -8.47 -24.94
N GLU A 87 4.88 -9.14 -23.79
CA GLU A 87 5.33 -10.53 -23.70
C GLU A 87 4.34 -11.55 -24.26
N VAL A 88 3.04 -11.40 -24.00
CA VAL A 88 2.01 -12.29 -24.57
C VAL A 88 1.98 -12.13 -26.10
N PHE A 89 1.99 -10.90 -26.61
CA PHE A 89 1.97 -10.67 -28.06
C PHE A 89 3.25 -11.15 -28.74
N ALA A 90 4.41 -10.98 -28.11
CA ALA A 90 5.67 -11.55 -28.61
C ALA A 90 5.66 -13.08 -28.61
N ASN A 91 5.01 -13.72 -27.63
CA ASN A 91 4.90 -15.18 -27.59
C ASN A 91 4.01 -15.73 -28.72
N GLU A 92 2.90 -15.06 -29.04
CA GLU A 92 2.06 -15.42 -30.20
C GLU A 92 2.85 -15.34 -31.52
N LEU A 93 3.72 -14.33 -31.65
CA LEU A 93 4.55 -14.10 -32.84
C LEU A 93 5.97 -14.69 -32.74
N LYS A 94 6.21 -15.63 -31.83
CA LYS A 94 7.55 -16.19 -31.58
C LYS A 94 8.14 -16.90 -32.81
N ASP A 95 7.27 -17.45 -33.66
CA ASP A 95 7.68 -18.11 -34.90
C ASP A 95 8.24 -17.13 -35.92
N TYR A 96 7.80 -15.87 -35.87
CA TYR A 96 8.34 -14.73 -36.62
C TYR A 96 9.52 -14.04 -35.91
N GLY A 97 10.02 -14.61 -34.80
CA GLY A 97 11.16 -14.06 -34.08
C GLY A 97 10.81 -12.82 -33.26
N ALA A 98 9.57 -12.73 -32.79
CA ALA A 98 9.14 -11.62 -31.96
C ALA A 98 9.77 -11.66 -30.55
N GLU A 99 10.08 -10.48 -30.05
CA GLU A 99 10.65 -10.25 -28.72
C GLU A 99 9.91 -9.10 -28.03
N LYS A 100 9.67 -9.26 -26.73
CA LYS A 100 9.07 -8.20 -25.92
C LYS A 100 10.01 -7.00 -25.86
N GLN A 101 9.44 -5.81 -25.97
CA GLN A 101 10.20 -4.58 -25.82
C GLN A 101 9.99 -3.95 -24.45
N ASN A 102 10.99 -3.18 -24.04
CA ASN A 102 10.90 -2.41 -22.82
C ASN A 102 9.93 -1.22 -22.99
N ILE A 103 9.23 -0.86 -21.91
CA ILE A 103 8.24 0.23 -21.91
C ILE A 103 8.88 1.61 -22.10
N GLU A 104 10.17 1.74 -21.83
CA GLU A 104 10.98 2.94 -22.09
C GLU A 104 11.50 3.04 -23.54
N SER A 105 11.13 2.10 -24.41
CA SER A 105 11.52 2.14 -25.82
C SER A 105 10.84 3.31 -26.54
N TYR A 106 11.62 4.09 -27.28
CA TYR A 106 11.13 5.19 -28.10
C TYR A 106 10.75 4.69 -29.50
N MET A 107 9.70 5.28 -30.07
CA MET A 107 9.40 5.16 -31.49
C MET A 107 10.45 5.87 -32.31
N ARG A 108 10.81 5.31 -33.48
CA ARG A 108 11.70 6.00 -34.40
C ARG A 108 10.93 7.06 -35.18
N VAL A 109 11.62 8.15 -35.53
CA VAL A 109 11.04 9.21 -36.35
C VAL A 109 10.78 8.65 -37.75
N PRO A 110 9.56 8.76 -38.31
CA PRO A 110 9.27 8.29 -39.65
C PRO A 110 10.17 8.99 -40.68
N ASN A 111 10.56 8.26 -41.73
CA ASN A 111 11.49 8.69 -42.77
C ASN A 111 12.92 9.01 -42.29
N SER A 112 13.26 8.72 -41.04
CA SER A 112 14.66 8.81 -40.57
C SER A 112 15.51 7.66 -41.12
N ILE A 113 16.82 7.91 -41.23
CA ILE A 113 17.81 6.92 -41.67
C ILE A 113 18.40 6.22 -40.45
N ASN A 114 18.34 4.90 -40.41
CA ASN A 114 18.99 4.13 -39.36
C ASN A 114 20.52 4.12 -39.57
N SER A 115 21.24 4.71 -38.62
CA SER A 115 22.70 4.85 -38.68
C SER A 115 23.47 3.52 -38.74
N LYS A 116 22.86 2.39 -38.36
CA LYS A 116 23.53 1.08 -38.35
C LYS A 116 23.53 0.38 -39.70
N ASN A 117 22.51 0.60 -40.54
CA ASN A 117 22.32 -0.16 -41.77
C ASN A 117 21.84 0.68 -42.96
N GLY A 118 21.71 2.00 -42.80
CA GLY A 118 21.26 2.93 -43.84
C GLY A 118 19.80 2.78 -44.25
N ALA A 119 19.02 1.89 -43.61
CA ALA A 119 17.64 1.66 -43.97
C ALA A 119 16.75 2.84 -43.54
N ILE A 120 15.84 3.25 -44.42
CA ILE A 120 14.82 4.25 -44.12
C ILE A 120 13.74 3.61 -43.26
N VAL A 121 13.42 4.25 -42.13
CA VAL A 121 12.32 3.86 -41.26
C VAL A 121 11.00 4.29 -41.91
N LYS A 122 10.17 3.31 -42.26
CA LYS A 122 8.82 3.53 -42.79
C LYS A 122 7.79 3.22 -41.71
N LEU A 123 6.63 3.87 -41.80
CA LEU A 123 5.53 3.72 -40.86
C LEU A 123 4.26 3.42 -41.65
N ILE A 124 3.58 2.32 -41.31
CA ILE A 124 2.20 2.06 -41.74
C ILE A 124 1.28 2.41 -40.58
N LYS A 125 0.18 3.10 -40.88
CA LYS A 125 -0.90 3.35 -39.93
C LYS A 125 -2.06 2.43 -40.29
N CYS A 126 -2.41 1.51 -39.40
CA CYS A 126 -3.44 0.51 -39.68
C CYS A 126 -4.84 1.11 -39.61
N ASP A 127 -5.08 2.07 -38.70
CA ASP A 127 -6.30 2.88 -38.67
C ASP A 127 -6.05 4.21 -37.92
N ASN A 128 -6.75 5.27 -38.33
CA ASN A 128 -6.77 6.56 -37.66
C ASN A 128 -7.56 6.56 -36.35
N ALA A 129 -8.51 5.64 -36.16
CA ALA A 129 -9.40 5.60 -34.99
C ALA A 129 -8.93 4.67 -33.85
N ILE A 130 -7.98 3.77 -34.10
CA ILE A 130 -7.60 2.74 -33.12
C ILE A 130 -6.70 3.32 -32.03
N THR A 131 -7.30 3.68 -30.90
CA THR A 131 -6.62 3.93 -29.63
C THR A 131 -7.20 2.97 -28.59
N TYR A 132 -6.36 2.12 -28.02
CA TYR A 132 -6.81 1.15 -27.03
C TYR A 132 -6.82 1.73 -25.63
N THR A 133 -7.72 1.28 -24.77
CA THR A 133 -7.50 1.37 -23.33
C THR A 133 -6.66 0.17 -22.87
N LEU A 134 -5.81 0.37 -21.86
CA LEU A 134 -5.06 -0.76 -21.28
C LEU A 134 -5.99 -1.83 -20.69
N ARG A 135 -7.19 -1.43 -20.30
CA ARG A 135 -8.21 -2.32 -19.75
C ARG A 135 -8.81 -3.24 -20.81
N GLU A 136 -9.15 -2.72 -21.98
CA GLU A 136 -9.62 -3.53 -23.12
C GLU A 136 -8.55 -4.55 -23.51
N ILE A 137 -7.28 -4.12 -23.60
CA ILE A 137 -6.19 -5.05 -23.92
C ILE A 137 -6.10 -6.16 -22.87
N GLN A 138 -6.21 -5.80 -21.59
CA GLN A 138 -6.15 -6.76 -20.49
C GLN A 138 -7.32 -7.75 -20.50
N GLU A 139 -8.55 -7.28 -20.76
CA GLU A 139 -9.76 -8.10 -20.68
C GLU A 139 -9.93 -9.01 -21.89
N LEU A 140 -9.52 -8.56 -23.08
CA LEU A 140 -9.70 -9.31 -24.33
C LEU A 140 -8.53 -10.23 -24.69
N TRP A 141 -7.30 -9.86 -24.33
CA TRP A 141 -6.10 -10.51 -24.88
C TRP A 141 -5.15 -11.12 -23.85
N LEU A 142 -5.46 -11.05 -22.55
CA LEU A 142 -4.66 -11.68 -21.51
C LEU A 142 -5.45 -12.76 -20.77
N ASP A 143 -4.81 -13.90 -20.52
CA ASP A 143 -5.37 -14.93 -19.67
C ASP A 143 -5.70 -14.40 -18.27
N GLU A 144 -6.81 -14.91 -17.73
CA GLU A 144 -7.16 -14.73 -16.33
C GLU A 144 -5.98 -15.12 -15.43
N LEU A 145 -5.79 -14.35 -14.37
CA LEU A 145 -4.79 -14.70 -13.37
C LEU A 145 -5.12 -16.09 -12.78
N PRO A 146 -4.12 -16.96 -12.58
CA PRO A 146 -4.36 -18.29 -12.05
C PRO A 146 -5.18 -18.27 -10.76
N LYS A 147 -6.07 -19.25 -10.54
CA LYS A 147 -6.95 -19.31 -9.37
C LYS A 147 -6.21 -19.27 -8.02
N TRP A 148 -4.95 -19.72 -7.97
CA TRP A 148 -4.09 -19.64 -6.78
C TRP A 148 -3.55 -18.24 -6.50
N TYR A 149 -3.57 -17.33 -7.50
CA TYR A 149 -3.18 -15.94 -7.36
C TYR A 149 -4.28 -15.18 -6.62
N LYS A 150 -4.19 -15.16 -5.29
CA LYS A 150 -5.15 -14.46 -4.44
C LYS A 150 -5.15 -12.98 -4.81
N ARG A 151 -6.25 -12.47 -5.39
CA ARG A 151 -6.53 -11.02 -5.40
C ARG A 151 -6.28 -10.53 -3.98
N LYS A 152 -5.40 -9.54 -3.81
CA LYS A 152 -5.14 -8.93 -2.51
C LYS A 152 -6.51 -8.47 -2.01
N LYS A 153 -7.09 -9.19 -1.03
CA LYS A 153 -8.41 -8.85 -0.51
C LYS A 153 -8.32 -7.37 -0.13
N GLY A 154 -9.13 -6.54 -0.81
CA GLY A 154 -9.37 -5.19 -0.32
C GLY A 154 -9.72 -5.30 1.16
N ARG A 155 -9.39 -4.27 1.94
CA ARG A 155 -9.60 -4.25 3.40
C ARG A 155 -10.97 -4.85 3.69
N VAL A 156 -11.00 -6.08 4.20
CA VAL A 156 -12.26 -6.76 4.51
C VAL A 156 -12.91 -5.87 5.56
N LYS A 157 -14.15 -5.41 5.31
CA LYS A 157 -14.94 -4.70 6.32
C LYS A 157 -14.95 -5.62 7.54
N ALA A 158 -14.19 -5.27 8.58
CA ALA A 158 -14.19 -6.04 9.80
C ALA A 158 -15.64 -6.06 10.31
N ASN A 159 -16.12 -7.22 10.78
CA ASN A 159 -17.41 -7.37 11.46
C ASN A 159 -17.63 -6.16 12.36
N ASN A 160 -18.81 -5.52 12.26
CA ASN A 160 -19.31 -4.31 12.94
C ASN A 160 -18.65 -3.97 14.28
N LYS A 161 -17.35 -3.67 14.27
CA LYS A 161 -16.66 -3.12 15.41
C LYS A 161 -17.05 -1.67 15.34
N VAL A 162 -17.89 -1.24 16.27
CA VAL A 162 -18.09 0.18 16.52
C VAL A 162 -16.73 0.71 16.98
N VAL A 163 -15.91 1.11 16.02
CA VAL A 163 -14.65 1.78 16.28
C VAL A 163 -15.02 3.22 16.54
N LYS A 164 -14.76 3.73 17.75
CA LYS A 164 -14.74 5.17 17.98
C LYS A 164 -13.73 5.76 16.99
N LEU A 165 -14.22 6.35 15.90
CA LEU A 165 -13.35 7.02 14.94
C LEU A 165 -12.79 8.22 15.67
N HIS A 166 -11.47 8.24 15.89
CA HIS A 166 -10.76 9.43 16.36
C HIS A 166 -10.67 10.40 15.20
N ASN A 167 -11.72 11.17 14.98
CA ASN A 167 -11.81 12.19 13.93
C ASN A 167 -12.05 13.56 14.59
N VAL A 168 -11.95 14.63 13.79
CA VAL A 168 -12.08 16.01 14.31
C VAL A 168 -13.46 16.23 14.94
N PHE A 169 -14.53 15.64 14.39
CA PHE A 169 -15.87 15.72 14.94
C PHE A 169 -15.97 15.09 16.35
N THR A 170 -15.52 13.84 16.51
CA THR A 170 -15.60 13.14 17.81
C THR A 170 -14.69 13.78 18.84
N LEU A 171 -13.49 14.23 18.44
CA LEU A 171 -12.58 14.96 19.32
C LEU A 171 -13.23 16.23 19.88
N ASN A 172 -13.77 17.09 19.02
CA ASN A 172 -14.36 18.34 19.47
C ASN A 172 -15.70 18.14 20.20
N SER A 173 -16.45 17.09 19.86
CA SER A 173 -17.64 16.71 20.65
C SER A 173 -17.26 16.29 22.07
N ASN A 174 -16.17 15.54 22.25
CA ASN A 174 -15.65 15.22 23.58
C ASN A 174 -15.11 16.46 24.30
N ARG A 175 -14.47 17.39 23.58
CA ARG A 175 -13.98 18.65 24.18
C ARG A 175 -15.10 19.51 24.73
N LEU A 176 -16.24 19.61 24.04
CA LEU A 176 -17.41 20.33 24.55
C LEU A 176 -17.90 19.73 25.88
N ARG A 177 -17.97 18.39 25.97
CA ARG A 177 -18.31 17.69 27.22
C ARG A 177 -17.26 17.89 28.33
N ASP A 178 -15.99 17.90 27.97
CA ASP A 178 -14.92 18.17 28.94
C ASP A 178 -15.02 19.62 29.46
N LEU A 179 -15.38 20.59 28.62
CA LEU A 179 -15.61 21.98 29.05
C LEU A 179 -16.82 22.11 29.99
N GLU A 180 -17.88 21.32 29.79
CA GLU A 180 -19.03 21.23 30.71
C GLU A 180 -18.61 20.72 32.09
N LYS A 181 -17.78 19.68 32.15
CA LYS A 181 -17.20 19.19 33.42
C LYS A 181 -16.30 20.23 34.10
N ILE A 182 -15.49 20.95 33.32
CA ILE A 182 -14.65 22.02 33.86
C ILE A 182 -15.51 23.18 34.39
N GLN A 183 -16.63 23.50 33.72
CA GLN A 183 -17.60 24.47 34.21
C GLN A 183 -18.23 24.05 35.53
N GLU A 184 -18.63 22.79 35.69
CA GLU A 184 -19.15 22.26 36.96
C GLU A 184 -18.11 22.41 38.09
N TYR A 185 -16.85 22.07 37.81
CA TYR A 185 -15.76 22.24 38.75
C TYR A 185 -15.58 23.69 39.18
N ILE A 186 -15.52 24.63 38.23
CA ILE A 186 -15.38 26.06 38.52
C ILE A 186 -16.56 26.60 39.33
N ASN A 187 -17.78 26.16 39.02
CA ASN A 187 -18.96 26.53 39.80
C ASN A 187 -18.87 26.06 41.25
N SER A 188 -18.23 24.91 41.50
CA SER A 188 -18.03 24.36 42.85
C SER A 188 -16.94 25.08 43.64
N THR A 189 -15.89 25.57 42.98
CA THR A 189 -14.80 26.32 43.63
C THR A 189 -15.14 27.80 43.83
N GLY A 190 -16.07 28.34 43.03
CA GLY A 190 -16.39 29.78 43.02
C GLY A 190 -15.40 30.63 42.22
N GLU A 191 -14.52 29.99 41.43
CA GLU A 191 -13.54 30.67 40.59
C GLU A 191 -14.23 31.42 39.42
N MET A 192 -13.73 32.61 39.08
CA MET A 192 -14.41 33.50 38.13
C MET A 192 -13.59 33.81 36.87
N ASP A 193 -12.28 33.58 36.89
CA ASP A 193 -11.34 34.14 35.92
C ASP A 193 -11.32 33.39 34.58
N TYR A 194 -11.73 32.12 34.58
CA TYR A 194 -11.64 31.25 33.41
C TYR A 194 -12.90 31.19 32.56
N ARG A 195 -14.03 31.78 33.02
CA ARG A 195 -15.34 31.70 32.35
C ARG A 195 -15.28 32.21 30.90
N SER A 196 -14.62 33.35 30.68
CA SER A 196 -14.49 33.94 29.34
C SER A 196 -13.66 33.05 28.40
N ARG A 197 -12.57 32.48 28.92
CA ARG A 197 -11.72 31.51 28.20
C ARG A 197 -12.49 30.25 27.84
N LEU A 198 -13.31 29.73 28.75
CA LEU A 198 -14.16 28.56 28.50
C LEU A 198 -15.24 28.83 27.45
N CYS A 199 -15.96 29.95 27.55
CA CYS A 199 -16.95 30.36 26.55
C CYS A 199 -16.32 30.51 25.15
N PHE A 200 -15.11 31.09 25.08
CA PHE A 200 -14.35 31.18 23.83
C PHE A 200 -14.04 29.79 23.26
N LEU A 201 -13.51 28.88 24.08
CA LEU A 201 -13.20 27.51 23.65
C LEU A 201 -14.46 26.74 23.24
N TYR A 202 -15.58 26.94 23.94
CA TYR A 202 -16.86 26.28 23.64
C TYR A 202 -17.37 26.70 22.26
N ARG A 203 -17.44 28.02 21.99
CA ARG A 203 -17.82 28.56 20.67
C ARG A 203 -16.88 28.06 19.57
N ASN A 204 -15.56 28.07 19.84
CA ASN A 204 -14.55 27.58 18.90
C ASN A 204 -14.74 26.10 18.54
N PHE A 205 -14.82 25.21 19.53
CA PHE A 205 -14.93 23.77 19.28
C PHE A 205 -16.26 23.37 18.67
N TYR A 206 -17.33 24.10 18.98
CA TYR A 206 -18.60 23.94 18.27
C TYR A 206 -18.43 24.20 16.77
N LEU A 207 -17.84 25.34 16.39
CA LEU A 207 -17.61 25.68 14.98
C LEU A 207 -16.64 24.70 14.29
N VAL A 208 -15.56 24.27 14.95
CA VAL A 208 -14.64 23.27 14.38
C VAL A 208 -15.36 21.95 14.11
N LYS A 209 -16.23 21.53 15.02
CA LYS A 209 -17.04 20.30 14.90
C LYS A 209 -18.00 20.41 13.70
N GLU A 210 -18.75 21.50 13.57
CA GLU A 210 -19.70 21.73 12.47
C GLU A 210 -18.98 21.85 11.12
N LYS A 211 -17.89 22.63 11.05
CA LYS A 211 -17.07 22.81 9.84
C LYS A 211 -16.55 21.49 9.30
N TYR A 212 -16.12 20.59 10.18
CA TYR A 212 -15.64 19.27 9.76
C TYR A 212 -16.76 18.40 9.16
N GLN A 213 -17.98 18.50 9.69
CA GLN A 213 -19.11 17.71 9.22
C GLN A 213 -19.71 18.24 7.91
N LYS A 214 -19.80 19.57 7.78
CA LYS A 214 -20.45 20.25 6.64
C LYS A 214 -19.48 20.70 5.54
N GLY A 215 -18.17 20.70 5.82
CA GLY A 215 -17.11 21.16 4.91
C GLY A 215 -16.89 22.67 4.90
N ALA A 216 -17.98 23.45 4.98
CA ALA A 216 -17.97 24.91 5.13
C ALA A 216 -18.97 25.35 6.20
N LEU A 217 -18.73 26.52 6.79
CA LEU A 217 -19.62 27.13 7.78
C LEU A 217 -20.58 28.11 7.08
N THR A 218 -21.85 28.10 7.48
CA THR A 218 -22.86 29.08 7.04
C THR A 218 -23.16 30.11 8.13
N GLU A 219 -23.91 31.16 7.80
CA GLU A 219 -24.36 32.15 8.80
C GLU A 219 -25.17 31.53 9.94
N GLU A 220 -25.97 30.51 9.63
CA GLU A 220 -26.74 29.76 10.62
C GLU A 220 -25.83 29.02 11.60
N ASP A 221 -24.69 28.49 11.15
CA ASP A 221 -23.73 27.80 12.03
C ASP A 221 -23.11 28.77 13.04
N TYR A 222 -22.80 30.00 12.61
CA TYR A 222 -22.27 31.03 13.50
C TYR A 222 -23.31 31.49 14.54
N LYS A 223 -24.57 31.68 14.12
CA LYS A 223 -25.68 32.02 15.03
C LYS A 223 -25.95 30.89 16.02
N GLN A 224 -25.87 29.65 15.56
CA GLN A 224 -26.08 28.50 16.43
C GLN A 224 -24.91 28.34 17.43
N ALA A 225 -23.66 28.54 17.01
CA ALA A 225 -22.50 28.51 17.90
C ALA A 225 -22.57 29.60 18.98
N GLU A 226 -23.05 30.80 18.62
CA GLU A 226 -23.34 31.87 19.59
C GLU A 226 -24.40 31.44 20.59
N LYS A 227 -25.54 30.90 20.12
CA LYS A 227 -26.63 30.42 20.97
C LYS A 227 -26.18 29.35 21.95
N GLU A 228 -25.40 28.37 21.50
CA GLU A 228 -24.88 27.31 22.35
C GLU A 228 -23.83 27.83 23.34
N MET A 229 -22.96 28.76 22.93
CA MET A 229 -22.03 29.43 23.85
C MET A 229 -22.76 30.24 24.92
N LEU A 230 -23.84 30.96 24.58
CA LEU A 230 -24.62 31.72 25.55
C LEU A 230 -25.35 30.81 26.55
N LYS A 231 -25.87 29.66 26.10
CA LYS A 231 -26.40 28.62 27.00
C LYS A 231 -25.33 28.12 27.95
N PHE A 232 -24.15 27.80 27.41
CA PHE A 232 -23.01 27.39 28.23
C PHE A 232 -22.65 28.49 29.24
N ASN A 233 -22.57 29.76 28.84
CA ASN A 233 -22.31 30.88 29.76
C ASN A 233 -23.34 30.97 30.89
N ASN A 234 -24.62 30.78 30.60
CA ASN A 234 -25.70 30.88 31.59
C ASN A 234 -25.66 29.77 32.66
N ASN A 235 -24.92 28.68 32.41
CA ASN A 235 -24.74 27.61 33.39
C ASN A 235 -23.66 27.93 34.43
N PHE A 236 -22.93 29.04 34.31
CA PHE A 236 -22.06 29.50 35.41
C PHE A 236 -22.89 30.08 36.56
N LYS A 237 -22.42 29.88 37.80
CA LYS A 237 -23.04 30.48 39.00
C LYS A 237 -23.18 31.99 38.89
N GLU A 238 -22.15 32.63 38.33
CA GLU A 238 -22.15 34.03 37.94
C GLU A 238 -21.82 34.11 36.44
N PRO A 239 -22.83 34.22 35.56
CA PRO A 239 -22.60 34.30 34.12
C PRO A 239 -22.08 35.68 33.72
N TYR A 240 -21.31 35.77 32.63
CA TYR A 240 -21.03 37.08 32.02
C TYR A 240 -22.30 37.64 31.37
N ARG A 241 -22.39 38.97 31.24
CA ARG A 241 -23.44 39.60 30.43
C ARG A 241 -23.35 39.11 28.98
N ASN A 242 -24.46 38.62 28.43
CA ASN A 242 -24.51 37.99 27.11
C ASN A 242 -23.83 38.82 26.01
N HIS A 243 -24.10 40.12 25.95
CA HIS A 243 -23.48 40.99 24.95
C HIS A 243 -21.96 41.07 25.09
N VAL A 244 -21.44 41.12 26.32
CA VAL A 244 -19.99 41.21 26.58
C VAL A 244 -19.29 39.94 26.14
N ILE A 245 -19.82 38.78 26.52
CA ILE A 245 -19.19 37.50 26.17
C ILE A 245 -19.36 37.14 24.68
N GLU A 246 -20.46 37.55 24.07
CA GLU A 246 -20.65 37.39 22.62
C GLU A 246 -19.55 38.15 21.87
N VAL A 247 -19.34 39.43 22.19
CA VAL A 247 -18.31 40.26 21.55
C VAL A 247 -16.91 39.69 21.81
N SER A 248 -16.61 39.28 23.04
CA SER A 248 -15.27 38.74 23.38
C SER A 248 -14.95 37.42 22.67
N THR A 249 -15.97 36.65 22.27
CA THR A 249 -15.80 35.36 21.59
C THR A 249 -15.96 35.45 20.07
N ARG A 250 -16.43 36.59 19.54
CA ARG A 250 -16.78 36.75 18.11
C ARG A 250 -15.62 36.52 17.15
N SER A 251 -14.37 36.69 17.58
CA SER A 251 -13.18 36.45 16.76
C SER A 251 -13.13 35.03 16.15
N VAL A 252 -13.74 34.04 16.82
CA VAL A 252 -13.80 32.66 16.32
C VAL A 252 -14.69 32.48 15.10
N ASN A 253 -15.53 33.46 14.74
CA ASN A 253 -16.30 33.43 13.50
C ASN A 253 -15.36 33.56 12.28
N HIS A 254 -14.29 34.34 12.42
CA HIS A 254 -13.28 34.52 11.39
C HIS A 254 -12.23 33.40 11.42
N THR A 255 -11.72 33.06 12.62
CA THR A 255 -10.61 32.10 12.77
C THR A 255 -10.95 31.03 13.79
N GLN A 256 -11.04 29.76 13.35
CA GLN A 256 -11.21 28.63 14.25
C GLN A 256 -9.84 28.00 14.59
N TYR A 257 -9.63 27.71 15.87
CA TYR A 257 -8.35 27.28 16.41
C TYR A 257 -8.33 25.77 16.70
N LEU A 258 -7.32 25.08 16.19
CA LEU A 258 -7.05 23.67 16.45
C LEU A 258 -6.02 23.50 17.57
N TYR A 259 -6.49 23.65 18.81
CA TYR A 259 -5.62 23.57 19.98
C TYR A 259 -5.05 22.17 20.22
N LYS A 260 -3.77 22.10 20.56
CA LYS A 260 -3.13 20.93 21.17
C LYS A 260 -3.58 20.82 22.64
N ASN A 261 -3.54 19.61 23.21
CA ASN A 261 -3.96 19.40 24.59
C ASN A 261 -3.10 20.19 25.58
N GLU A 262 -1.78 20.28 25.33
CA GLU A 262 -0.86 21.06 26.14
C GLU A 262 -1.23 22.55 26.14
N THR A 263 -1.62 23.08 24.98
CA THR A 263 -2.07 24.47 24.88
C THR A 263 -3.37 24.71 25.63
N LEU A 264 -4.31 23.75 25.63
CA LEU A 264 -5.56 23.88 26.36
C LEU A 264 -5.36 23.88 27.86
N VAL A 265 -4.53 22.96 28.36
CA VAL A 265 -4.22 22.86 29.78
C VAL A 265 -3.53 24.13 30.27
N ASN A 266 -2.56 24.66 29.50
CA ASN A 266 -1.91 25.93 29.83
C ASN A 266 -2.88 27.11 29.75
N TYR A 267 -3.74 27.16 28.72
CA TYR A 267 -4.70 28.26 28.53
C TYR A 267 -5.81 28.29 29.60
N LEU A 268 -6.16 27.13 30.15
CA LEU A 268 -7.11 27.00 31.26
C LEU A 268 -6.41 26.95 32.62
N GLU A 269 -5.08 27.07 32.66
CA GLU A 269 -4.27 27.01 33.88
C GLU A 269 -4.58 25.78 34.75
N LEU A 270 -4.87 24.66 34.09
CA LEU A 270 -5.14 23.36 34.72
C LEU A 270 -3.86 22.55 34.89
N THR A 271 -3.88 21.56 35.78
CA THR A 271 -2.86 20.51 35.85
C THR A 271 -3.37 19.21 35.22
N TRP A 272 -2.44 18.37 34.74
CA TRP A 272 -2.82 17.06 34.19
C TRP A 272 -3.50 16.17 35.23
N GLU A 273 -3.06 16.25 36.48
CA GLU A 273 -3.67 15.57 37.63
C GLU A 273 -5.13 15.99 37.80
N LYS A 274 -5.43 17.29 37.67
CA LYS A 274 -6.80 17.78 37.77
C LYS A 274 -7.65 17.32 36.58
N CYS A 275 -7.08 17.29 35.37
CA CYS A 275 -7.78 16.73 34.21
C CYS A 275 -8.15 15.24 34.40
N GLU A 276 -7.28 14.46 35.05
CA GLU A 276 -7.55 13.06 35.39
C GLU A 276 -8.62 12.93 36.49
N GLU A 277 -8.55 13.76 37.54
CA GLU A 277 -9.54 13.79 38.63
C GLU A 277 -10.95 14.12 38.12
N LEU A 278 -11.07 15.10 37.21
CA LEU A 278 -12.33 15.47 36.56
C LEU A 278 -12.81 14.44 35.52
N GLY A 279 -12.00 13.41 35.24
CA GLY A 279 -12.34 12.36 34.28
C GLY A 279 -12.55 12.90 32.86
N LEU A 280 -11.69 13.81 32.39
CA LEU A 280 -11.77 14.38 31.05
C LEU A 280 -11.40 13.33 29.98
N GLU A 281 -12.18 13.25 28.90
CA GLU A 281 -11.99 12.23 27.86
C GLU A 281 -11.02 12.65 26.74
N SER A 282 -10.96 13.94 26.44
CA SER A 282 -10.23 14.49 25.29
C SER A 282 -9.07 15.40 25.69
N ILE A 283 -9.16 16.07 26.84
CA ILE A 283 -8.08 16.87 27.41
C ILE A 283 -7.29 16.00 28.39
N TYR A 284 -6.37 15.21 27.85
CA TYR A 284 -5.52 14.29 28.62
C TYR A 284 -4.05 14.42 28.24
N LYS A 285 -3.18 13.97 29.15
CA LYS A 285 -1.72 14.02 28.95
C LYS A 285 -1.32 13.14 27.76
N PRO A 286 -0.75 13.71 26.69
CA PRO A 286 -0.38 12.93 25.54
C PRO A 286 0.79 12.01 25.88
N LYS A 287 0.66 10.72 25.56
CA LYS A 287 1.73 9.74 25.73
C LYS A 287 2.95 10.09 24.89
N SER A 288 4.15 9.90 25.45
CA SER A 288 5.40 10.04 24.73
C SER A 288 5.53 9.01 23.61
N ARG A 289 6.45 9.25 22.65
CA ARG A 289 6.73 8.27 21.58
C ARG A 289 7.18 6.94 22.14
N GLU A 290 7.97 6.96 23.21
CA GLU A 290 8.51 5.77 23.88
C GLU A 290 7.39 4.98 24.55
N GLU A 291 6.49 5.64 25.27
CA GLU A 291 5.32 5.03 25.91
C GLU A 291 4.40 4.38 24.86
N ARG A 292 4.13 5.09 23.76
CA ARG A 292 3.34 4.54 22.63
C ARG A 292 4.00 3.31 22.01
N ASN A 293 5.32 3.34 21.83
CA ASN A 293 6.09 2.20 21.33
C ASN A 293 6.00 1.03 22.30
N LYS A 294 6.22 1.26 23.60
CA LYS A 294 6.14 0.23 24.65
C LYS A 294 4.76 -0.44 24.66
N ASP A 295 3.68 0.34 24.58
CA ASP A 295 2.31 -0.17 24.47
C ASP A 295 2.10 -0.98 23.19
N TYR A 296 2.65 -0.52 22.05
CA TYR A 296 2.57 -1.23 20.77
C TYR A 296 3.28 -2.59 20.82
N TYR A 297 4.51 -2.62 21.33
CA TYR A 297 5.29 -3.86 21.48
C TYR A 297 4.58 -4.82 22.44
N LYS A 298 4.10 -4.34 23.60
CA LYS A 298 3.34 -5.15 24.56
C LYS A 298 2.06 -5.75 23.95
N LYS A 299 1.32 -4.98 23.15
CA LYS A 299 0.09 -5.45 22.48
C LYS A 299 0.34 -6.40 21.31
N ASN A 300 1.49 -6.30 20.64
CA ASN A 300 1.80 -7.06 19.42
C ASN A 300 2.89 -8.11 19.61
N ASP A 301 3.32 -8.37 20.84
CA ASP A 301 4.47 -9.19 21.19
C ASP A 301 4.44 -10.56 20.48
N LYS A 302 3.32 -11.29 20.59
CA LYS A 302 3.14 -12.59 19.92
C LYS A 302 3.34 -12.52 18.40
N LYS A 303 2.78 -11.49 17.75
CA LYS A 303 2.86 -11.31 16.29
C LYS A 303 4.26 -10.91 15.84
N LEU A 304 4.96 -10.12 16.65
CA LEU A 304 6.35 -9.73 16.38
C LEU A 304 7.28 -10.94 16.51
N ILE A 305 7.13 -11.74 17.56
CA ILE A 305 7.86 -12.99 17.76
C ILE A 305 7.60 -13.96 16.59
N GLU A 306 6.36 -14.12 16.14
CA GLU A 306 6.03 -14.95 14.97
C GLU A 306 6.70 -14.44 13.68
N ASN A 307 6.67 -13.14 13.45
CA ASN A 307 7.33 -12.53 12.29
C ASN A 307 8.85 -12.73 12.32
N GLU A 308 9.48 -12.61 13.48
CA GLU A 308 10.92 -12.86 13.63
C GLU A 308 11.27 -14.33 13.41
N LYS A 309 10.48 -15.26 13.96
CA LYS A 309 10.63 -16.70 13.68
C LYS A 309 10.49 -16.99 12.18
N ALA A 310 9.55 -16.35 11.49
CA ALA A 310 9.36 -16.50 10.06
C ALA A 310 10.55 -15.93 9.26
N LYS A 311 11.05 -14.74 9.62
CA LYS A 311 12.26 -14.14 9.01
C LYS A 311 13.47 -15.05 9.18
N TYR A 312 13.68 -15.61 10.36
CA TYR A 312 14.76 -16.55 10.64
C TYR A 312 14.64 -17.82 9.77
N LYS A 313 13.45 -18.44 9.69
CA LYS A 313 13.21 -19.59 8.82
C LYS A 313 13.47 -19.27 7.34
N ASN A 314 13.04 -18.11 6.85
CA ASN A 314 13.27 -17.70 5.47
C ASN A 314 14.76 -17.45 5.19
N LYS A 315 15.48 -16.86 6.15
CA LYS A 315 16.94 -16.68 6.06
C LYS A 315 17.67 -18.03 5.97
N LEU A 316 17.26 -19.01 6.76
CA LEU A 316 17.81 -20.37 6.69
C LEU A 316 17.56 -21.03 5.33
N LYS A 317 16.31 -20.97 4.82
CA LYS A 317 15.96 -21.47 3.48
C LYS A 317 16.78 -20.82 2.37
N ALA A 318 16.93 -19.50 2.42
CA ALA A 318 17.73 -18.75 1.43
C ALA A 318 19.22 -19.14 1.46
N GLN A 319 19.73 -19.56 2.61
CA GLN A 319 21.10 -20.07 2.78
C GLN A 319 21.23 -21.57 2.50
N GLY A 320 20.16 -22.25 2.08
CA GLY A 320 20.15 -23.71 1.92
C GLY A 320 20.35 -24.49 3.23
N LYS A 321 20.21 -23.84 4.39
CA LYS A 321 20.41 -24.44 5.71
C LYS A 321 19.09 -24.94 6.26
N LEU A 322 19.12 -26.14 6.83
CA LEU A 322 17.99 -26.72 7.57
C LEU A 322 17.85 -26.04 8.93
N THR A 323 16.64 -26.00 9.47
CA THR A 323 16.47 -25.67 10.89
C THR A 323 17.06 -26.80 11.75
N LYS A 324 17.51 -26.47 12.98
CA LYS A 324 18.07 -27.48 13.90
C LYS A 324 17.10 -28.64 14.17
N LYS A 325 15.79 -28.36 14.19
CA LYS A 325 14.74 -29.37 14.36
C LYS A 325 14.64 -30.30 13.15
N GLU A 326 14.66 -29.76 11.94
CA GLU A 326 14.64 -30.56 10.70
C GLU A 326 15.91 -31.40 10.56
N ALA A 327 17.09 -30.84 10.86
CA ALA A 327 18.35 -31.57 10.83
C ALA A 327 18.37 -32.77 11.79
N VAL A 328 17.86 -32.57 13.02
CA VAL A 328 17.71 -33.67 14.00
C VAL A 328 16.68 -34.70 13.51
N SER A 329 15.57 -34.27 12.89
CA SER A 329 14.57 -35.19 12.35
C SER A 329 15.12 -36.05 11.21
N GLN A 330 15.86 -35.46 10.27
CA GLN A 330 16.50 -36.19 9.17
C GLN A 330 17.56 -37.16 9.70
N ARG A 331 18.35 -36.74 10.69
CA ARG A 331 19.32 -37.62 11.34
C ARG A 331 18.64 -38.81 12.02
N ARG A 332 17.55 -38.58 12.74
CA ARG A 332 16.77 -39.65 13.39
C ARG A 332 16.15 -40.62 12.40
N ALA A 333 15.64 -40.13 11.27
CA ALA A 333 15.15 -41.01 10.20
C ALA A 333 16.27 -41.91 9.68
N LYS A 334 17.45 -41.36 9.36
CA LYS A 334 18.61 -42.15 8.94
C LYS A 334 19.05 -43.17 10.00
N ILE A 335 19.09 -42.79 11.27
CA ILE A 335 19.43 -43.71 12.36
C ILE A 335 18.41 -44.87 12.43
N LYS A 336 17.11 -44.57 12.26
CA LYS A 336 16.06 -45.59 12.23
C LYS A 336 16.25 -46.56 11.06
N ASP A 337 16.52 -46.05 9.86
CA ASP A 337 16.72 -46.88 8.67
C ASP A 337 17.94 -47.78 8.83
N LEU A 338 19.06 -47.25 9.32
CA LEU A 338 20.29 -48.03 9.57
C LEU A 338 20.11 -49.07 10.68
N LEU A 339 19.28 -48.79 11.70
CA LEU A 339 18.94 -49.79 12.71
C LEU A 339 18.07 -50.91 12.14
N ALA A 340 17.15 -50.59 11.23
CA ALA A 340 16.32 -51.59 10.54
C ALA A 340 17.15 -52.48 9.60
N GLU A 341 18.22 -51.95 9.01
CA GLU A 341 19.24 -52.69 8.25
C GLU A 341 20.16 -53.57 9.13
N GLY A 342 19.99 -53.53 10.46
CA GLY A 342 20.72 -54.37 11.41
C GLY A 342 22.08 -53.82 11.86
N LEU A 343 22.42 -52.57 11.52
CA LEU A 343 23.68 -51.96 11.97
C LEU A 343 23.64 -51.68 13.48
N THR A 344 24.78 -51.85 14.14
CA THR A 344 24.89 -51.51 15.57
C THR A 344 24.98 -50.00 15.77
N GLN A 345 24.60 -49.51 16.96
CA GLN A 345 24.77 -48.09 17.30
C GLN A 345 26.21 -47.61 17.13
N LYS A 346 27.20 -48.51 17.30
CA LYS A 346 28.61 -48.22 17.12
C LYS A 346 28.93 -47.85 15.68
N ASP A 347 28.42 -48.66 14.75
CA ASP A 347 28.63 -48.47 13.32
C ASP A 347 27.91 -47.21 12.82
N ILE A 348 26.71 -46.95 13.35
CA ILE A 348 25.88 -45.79 12.97
C ILE A 348 26.54 -44.46 13.33
N TYR A 349 27.11 -44.31 14.55
CA TYR A 349 27.71 -43.02 14.93
C TYR A 349 29.02 -42.73 14.18
N ILE A 350 29.77 -43.78 13.80
CA ILE A 350 30.95 -43.68 12.96
C ILE A 350 30.54 -43.29 11.53
N LEU A 351 29.57 -44.00 10.95
CA LEU A 351 29.10 -43.81 9.58
C LEU A 351 28.44 -42.44 9.35
N LEU A 352 27.67 -41.94 10.33
CA LEU A 352 27.05 -40.62 10.25
C LEU A 352 27.97 -39.48 10.72
N ASN A 353 29.20 -39.78 11.14
CA ASN A 353 30.16 -38.84 11.70
C ASN A 353 29.55 -37.95 12.82
N ILE A 354 28.89 -38.60 13.79
CA ILE A 354 28.26 -37.95 14.95
C ILE A 354 28.83 -38.50 16.25
N SER A 355 28.74 -37.74 17.33
CA SER A 355 29.25 -38.21 18.62
C SER A 355 28.43 -39.40 19.15
N LYS A 356 29.10 -40.34 19.81
CA LYS A 356 28.48 -41.48 20.51
C LYS A 356 27.27 -41.06 21.35
N ARG A 357 27.40 -39.97 22.10
CA ARG A 357 26.32 -39.43 22.95
C ARG A 357 25.10 -38.97 22.15
N THR A 358 25.32 -38.36 20.98
CA THR A 358 24.24 -37.90 20.10
C THR A 358 23.45 -39.07 19.53
N CYS A 359 24.14 -40.12 19.08
CA CYS A 359 23.51 -41.34 18.58
C CYS A 359 22.67 -42.03 19.66
N ILE A 360 23.22 -42.22 20.87
CA ILE A 360 22.50 -42.85 21.99
C ILE A 360 21.23 -42.08 22.34
N ASN A 361 21.30 -40.75 22.41
CA ASN A 361 20.15 -39.91 22.73
C ASN A 361 19.06 -39.99 21.65
N ASP A 362 19.44 -40.03 20.36
CA ASP A 362 18.48 -40.14 19.27
C ASP A 362 17.83 -41.52 19.19
N VAL A 363 18.58 -42.60 19.46
CA VAL A 363 18.01 -43.96 19.59
C VAL A 363 17.07 -44.05 20.79
N LYS A 364 17.44 -43.46 21.93
CA LYS A 364 16.55 -43.40 23.10
C LYS A 364 15.24 -42.69 22.77
N PHE A 365 15.32 -41.53 22.11
CA PHE A 365 14.14 -40.80 21.65
C PHE A 365 13.26 -41.64 20.71
N LEU A 366 13.87 -42.37 19.77
CA LEU A 366 13.15 -43.24 18.84
C LEU A 366 12.41 -44.38 19.55
N LYS A 367 13.04 -45.00 20.57
CA LYS A 367 12.43 -46.02 21.42
C LYS A 367 11.28 -45.49 22.27
N GLU A 368 11.45 -44.30 22.87
CA GLU A 368 10.41 -43.62 23.64
C GLU A 368 9.17 -43.27 22.78
N GLN A 369 9.34 -43.15 21.46
CA GLN A 369 8.25 -42.92 20.49
C GLN A 369 7.71 -44.22 19.86
N GLY A 370 8.21 -45.39 20.24
CA GLY A 370 7.80 -46.69 19.66
C GLY A 370 8.17 -46.88 18.19
N LEU A 371 9.19 -46.17 17.70
CA LEU A 371 9.57 -46.17 16.29
C LEU A 371 10.65 -47.20 15.93
N VAL A 372 11.33 -47.77 16.93
CA VAL A 372 12.40 -48.78 16.85
C VAL A 372 12.48 -49.57 18.15
#